data_AF-A0AAU1KY11-F1
#
_entry.id   AF-A0AAU1KY11-F1
#
_cell.length_a   1.000
_cell.length_b   1.000
_cell.length_c   1.000
_cell.angle_alpha   90.00
_cell.angle_beta   90.00
_cell.angle_gamma   90.00
#
_symmetry.space_group_name_H-M   'P 1'
#
loop_
_entity.id
_entity.type
_entity.pdbx_description
1 polymer ?
#
loop_
_entity_poly.entity_id
_entity_poly.type
_entity_poly.pdbx_seq_one_letter_code
_entity_poly.pdbx_strand_id
1 'polypeptide(L)'
;MEEAAPSGDPDHPSWRREWVPIVSERDGTHGKFVNTATGTVGSWSEGSSPEDGEFASLFAFFEHVADQLEGVSSGDRGGLGRAPGPAPRPEDDSVRLWARANGYLVNDRGRIPAAIREAYEASR
;
A
#
# COMPACT_ATOMS: atom_id res chain seq x y z
N MET A 1 -14.32 -40.55 17.02
CA MET A 1 -14.12 -39.11 17.22
C MET A 1 -13.05 -38.99 18.28
N GLU A 2 -11.80 -38.97 17.84
CA GLU A 2 -10.65 -38.82 18.74
C GLU A 2 -10.44 -37.31 18.87
N GLU A 3 -10.77 -36.76 20.05
CA GLU A 3 -10.40 -35.40 20.39
C GLU A 3 -8.88 -35.32 20.40
N ALA A 4 -8.32 -34.61 19.41
CA ALA A 4 -6.91 -34.27 19.41
C ALA A 4 -6.66 -33.31 20.58
N ALA A 5 -5.87 -33.78 21.56
CA ALA A 5 -5.37 -32.98 22.66
C ALA A 5 -4.66 -31.71 22.12
N PRO A 6 -4.71 -30.57 22.83
CA PRO A 6 -4.00 -29.38 22.41
C PRO A 6 -2.50 -29.68 22.37
N SER A 7 -1.91 -29.54 21.17
CA SER A 7 -0.48 -29.75 20.94
C SER A 7 0.33 -28.81 21.83
N GLY A 8 0.87 -29.34 22.94
CA GLY A 8 1.81 -28.65 23.82
C GLY A 8 3.23 -28.72 23.25
N ASP A 9 3.45 -28.03 22.13
CA ASP A 9 4.80 -27.83 21.59
C ASP A 9 5.47 -26.64 22.31
N PRO A 10 6.56 -26.85 23.08
CA PRO A 10 7.25 -25.78 23.79
C PRO A 10 8.08 -24.84 22.90
N ASP A 11 8.33 -25.18 21.62
CA ASP A 11 9.14 -24.38 20.69
C ASP A 11 8.32 -23.38 19.83
N HIS A 12 7.00 -23.33 20.03
CA HIS A 12 6.13 -22.32 19.43
C HIS A 12 5.31 -21.63 20.52
N PRO A 13 5.57 -20.35 20.87
CA PRO A 13 4.62 -19.59 21.67
C PRO A 13 3.41 -19.28 20.77
N SER A 14 2.47 -20.23 20.73
CA SER A 14 1.15 -20.04 20.16
C SER A 14 0.53 -18.77 20.73
N TRP A 15 -0.12 -18.02 19.83
CA TRP A 15 -0.76 -16.73 20.07
C TRP A 15 -1.19 -16.49 21.53
N ARG A 16 -0.73 -15.38 22.12
CA ARG A 16 -1.04 -15.03 23.51
C ARG A 16 -2.38 -14.33 23.63
N ARG A 17 -3.07 -14.50 24.76
CA ARG A 17 -4.38 -13.88 25.00
C ARG A 17 -4.28 -12.35 25.12
N GLU A 18 -3.12 -11.88 25.53
CA GLU A 18 -2.79 -10.45 25.67
C GLU A 18 -2.48 -9.79 24.32
N TRP A 19 -2.35 -10.57 23.24
CA TRP A 19 -2.03 -10.05 21.92
C TRP A 19 -3.33 -9.87 21.13
N VAL A 20 -3.64 -8.61 20.81
CA VAL A 20 -4.83 -8.23 20.06
C VAL A 20 -4.40 -7.78 18.65
N PRO A 21 -4.83 -8.47 17.58
CA PRO A 21 -4.50 -8.06 16.22
C PRO A 21 -5.13 -6.71 15.89
N ILE A 22 -4.37 -5.82 15.24
CA ILE A 22 -4.83 -4.48 14.86
C ILE A 22 -4.69 -4.21 13.36
N VAL A 23 -3.77 -4.89 12.67
CA VAL A 23 -3.54 -4.79 11.24
C VAL A 23 -3.27 -6.18 10.69
N SER A 24 -3.80 -6.47 9.50
CA SER A 24 -3.43 -7.65 8.74
C SER A 24 -3.45 -7.35 7.25
N GLU A 25 -2.56 -8.00 6.52
CA GLU A 25 -2.57 -8.01 5.06
C GLU A 25 -3.81 -8.72 4.52
N ARG A 26 -4.10 -8.53 3.22
CA ARG A 26 -5.30 -9.06 2.57
C ARG A 26 -5.47 -10.58 2.74
N ASP A 27 -4.37 -11.32 2.77
CA ASP A 27 -4.36 -12.77 2.84
C ASP A 27 -4.31 -13.32 4.28
N GLY A 28 -4.19 -12.46 5.29
CA GLY A 28 -4.12 -12.91 6.67
C GLY A 28 -2.85 -13.70 6.99
N THR A 29 -1.76 -13.50 6.26
CA THR A 29 -0.48 -14.18 6.52
C THR A 29 0.50 -13.31 7.29
N HIS A 30 0.30 -11.99 7.30
CA HIS A 30 1.15 -11.04 8.01
C HIS A 30 0.30 -9.96 8.69
N GLY A 31 0.81 -9.37 9.76
CA GLY A 31 0.13 -8.28 10.43
C GLY A 31 0.85 -7.71 11.65
N LYS A 32 0.16 -6.81 12.34
CA LYS A 32 0.60 -6.20 13.60
C LYS A 32 -0.41 -6.48 14.72
N PHE A 33 0.08 -6.56 15.94
CA PHE A 33 -0.74 -6.74 17.14
C PHE A 33 -0.32 -5.77 18.23
N VAL A 34 -1.23 -5.43 19.13
CA VAL A 34 -0.91 -4.73 20.39
C VAL A 34 -0.84 -5.75 21.51
N ASN A 35 0.24 -5.69 22.30
CA ASN A 35 0.34 -6.41 23.56
C ASN A 35 -0.36 -5.58 24.65
N THR A 36 -1.50 -6.04 25.16
CA THR A 36 -2.29 -5.30 26.16
C THR A 36 -1.65 -5.32 27.55
N ALA A 37 -0.69 -6.20 27.81
CA ALA A 37 0.01 -6.25 29.08
C ALA A 37 1.08 -5.16 29.20
N THR A 38 1.76 -4.83 28.10
CA THR A 38 2.88 -3.88 28.04
C THR A 38 2.54 -2.58 27.32
N GLY A 39 1.51 -2.59 26.47
CA GLY A 39 1.15 -1.49 25.58
C GLY A 39 1.99 -1.41 24.30
N THR A 40 2.92 -2.34 24.08
CA THR A 40 3.80 -2.39 22.90
C THR A 40 3.06 -2.89 21.68
N VAL A 41 3.56 -2.55 20.48
CA VAL A 41 3.08 -3.11 19.22
C VAL A 41 4.15 -4.05 18.67
N GLY A 42 3.71 -5.24 18.27
CA GLY A 42 4.53 -6.26 17.65
C GLY A 42 4.02 -6.67 16.27
N SER A 43 4.74 -7.59 15.62
CA SER A 43 4.38 -8.16 14.34
C SER A 43 4.29 -9.67 14.36
N TRP A 44 3.46 -10.19 13.47
CA TRP A 44 3.32 -11.62 13.25
C TRP A 44 3.37 -11.91 11.75
N SER A 45 3.89 -13.09 11.43
CA SER A 45 3.99 -13.62 10.07
C SER A 45 3.77 -15.12 10.12
N GLU A 46 3.04 -15.66 9.15
CA GLU A 46 2.87 -17.09 8.99
C GLU A 46 4.25 -17.76 8.79
N GLY A 47 4.50 -18.83 9.56
CA GLY A 47 5.79 -19.53 9.55
C GLY A 47 6.88 -18.91 10.44
N SER A 48 6.60 -17.80 11.13
CA SER A 48 7.52 -17.16 12.08
C SER A 48 6.88 -16.98 13.47
N SER A 49 7.69 -17.02 14.51
CA SER A 49 7.26 -16.63 15.85
C SER A 49 6.96 -15.13 15.89
N PRO A 50 5.83 -14.69 16.47
CA PRO A 50 5.53 -13.27 16.55
C PRO A 50 6.56 -12.51 17.40
N GLU A 51 6.93 -11.32 16.95
CA GLU A 51 7.90 -10.44 17.60
C GLU A 51 7.16 -9.33 18.34
N ASP A 52 7.34 -9.23 19.66
CA ASP A 52 6.80 -8.14 20.48
C ASP A 52 7.83 -7.01 20.64
N GLY A 53 7.34 -5.78 20.84
CA GLY A 53 8.19 -4.63 21.12
C GLY A 53 8.79 -3.93 19.90
N GLU A 54 8.28 -4.22 18.69
CA GLU A 54 8.67 -3.51 17.47
C GLU A 54 8.43 -1.99 17.60
N PHE A 55 7.33 -1.60 18.24
CA PHE A 55 7.08 -0.22 18.67
C PHE A 55 6.76 -0.15 20.16
N ALA A 56 7.28 0.90 20.80
CA ALA A 56 7.08 1.14 22.23
C ALA A 56 5.60 1.37 22.60
N SER A 57 4.79 1.84 21.65
CA SER A 57 3.35 2.02 21.83
C SER A 57 2.60 2.10 20.50
N LEU A 58 1.27 2.02 20.56
CA LEU A 58 0.41 2.27 19.40
C LEU A 58 0.58 3.68 18.82
N PHE A 59 0.88 4.67 19.67
CA PHE A 59 1.19 6.02 19.23
C PHE A 59 2.48 6.05 18.39
N ALA A 60 3.55 5.40 18.88
CA ALA A 60 4.82 5.31 18.15
C ALA A 60 4.65 4.59 16.79
N PHE A 61 3.79 3.59 16.72
CA PHE A 61 3.41 2.95 15.47
C PHE A 61 2.71 3.92 14.50
N PHE A 62 1.72 4.69 14.97
CA PHE A 62 1.02 5.63 14.10
C PHE A 62 1.89 6.82 13.66
N GLU A 63 2.78 7.31 14.52
CA GLU A 63 3.78 8.33 14.14
C GLU A 63 4.67 7.79 13.02
N HIS A 64 5.17 6.56 13.15
CA HIS A 64 5.98 5.92 12.12
C HIS A 64 5.23 5.79 10.78
N VAL A 65 3.94 5.43 10.81
CA VAL A 65 3.11 5.38 9.60
C VAL A 65 2.87 6.77 9.01
N ALA A 66 2.66 7.79 9.85
CA ALA A 66 2.50 9.17 9.42
C ALA A 66 3.77 9.69 8.72
N ASP A 67 4.95 9.44 9.30
CA ASP A 67 6.25 9.79 8.72
C ASP A 67 6.46 9.13 7.35
N GLN A 68 6.10 7.84 7.22
CA GLN A 68 6.16 7.15 5.92
C GLN A 68 5.25 7.82 4.88
N LEU A 69 4.05 8.25 5.28
CA LEU A 69 3.10 8.91 4.38
C LEU A 69 3.54 10.34 4.01
N GLU A 70 4.18 11.08 4.91
CA GLU A 70 4.71 12.42 4.65
C GLU A 70 5.98 12.39 3.79
N GLY A 71 6.82 11.38 3.99
CA GLY A 71 7.97 11.07 3.12
C GLY A 71 7.57 10.70 1.69
N VAL A 72 6.33 10.23 1.47
CA VAL A 72 5.71 10.05 0.15
C VAL A 72 5.10 11.39 -0.32
N SER A 73 5.91 12.45 -0.29
CA SER A 73 5.53 13.76 -0.81
C SER A 73 5.23 13.68 -2.31
N SER A 74 3.93 13.56 -2.63
CA SER A 74 3.18 13.91 -3.86
C SER A 74 3.72 13.63 -5.27
N GLY A 75 4.94 13.13 -5.45
CA GLY A 75 5.55 12.85 -6.77
C GLY A 75 5.63 11.36 -7.13
N ASP A 76 5.59 10.47 -6.13
CA ASP A 76 5.91 9.05 -6.29
C ASP A 76 4.74 8.12 -5.92
N ARG A 77 3.49 8.53 -6.13
CA ARG A 77 2.35 7.58 -6.21
C ARG A 77 2.37 6.81 -7.55
N GLY A 78 3.55 6.40 -8.01
CA GLY A 78 3.73 5.40 -9.05
C GLY A 78 3.57 4.03 -8.43
N GLY A 79 2.31 3.66 -8.15
CA GLY A 79 1.96 2.44 -7.41
C GLY A 79 2.72 1.19 -7.86
N LEU A 80 3.19 0.47 -6.84
CA LEU A 80 3.54 -0.95 -6.92
C LEU A 80 2.39 -1.69 -7.62
N GLY A 81 2.58 -2.01 -8.91
CA GLY A 81 1.63 -2.81 -9.69
C GLY A 81 1.16 -2.25 -11.03
N ARG A 82 1.59 -1.06 -11.50
CA ARG A 82 1.32 -0.66 -12.89
C ARG A 82 2.54 -0.89 -13.76
N ALA A 83 2.47 -1.88 -14.65
CA ALA A 83 3.43 -2.04 -15.75
C ALA A 83 3.64 -0.68 -16.43
N PRO A 84 4.89 -0.32 -16.79
CA PRO A 84 5.18 0.93 -17.47
C PRO A 84 4.24 1.05 -18.67
N GLY A 85 3.40 2.08 -18.66
CA GLY A 85 2.57 2.39 -19.81
C GLY A 85 3.46 2.63 -21.02
N PRO A 86 2.97 2.36 -22.25
CA PRO A 86 3.74 2.58 -23.46
C PRO A 86 4.31 4.00 -23.47
N ALA A 87 5.58 4.12 -23.87
CA ALA A 87 6.30 5.37 -23.92
C ALA A 87 5.49 6.44 -24.67
N PRO A 88 5.51 7.70 -24.21
CA PRO A 88 4.81 8.78 -24.88
C PRO A 88 5.29 8.85 -26.34
N ARG A 89 4.34 8.92 -27.26
CA ARG A 89 4.66 9.03 -28.69
C ARG A 89 4.93 10.49 -29.02
N PRO A 90 5.75 10.80 -30.04
CA PRO A 90 6.03 12.19 -30.43
C PRO A 90 4.77 13.00 -30.77
N GLU A 91 3.73 12.33 -31.29
CA GLU A 91 2.42 12.92 -31.62
C GLU A 91 1.62 13.39 -30.40
N ASP A 92 1.91 12.87 -29.20
CA ASP A 92 1.20 13.24 -27.97
C ASP A 92 1.48 14.71 -27.58
N ASP A 93 2.66 15.25 -27.89
CA ASP A 93 2.97 16.64 -27.57
C ASP A 93 2.18 17.63 -28.44
N SER A 94 1.97 17.30 -29.72
CA SER A 94 1.12 18.08 -30.63
C SER A 94 -0.35 18.08 -30.16
N VAL A 95 -0.85 16.91 -29.73
CA VAL A 95 -2.21 16.79 -29.19
C VAL A 95 -2.36 17.60 -27.89
N ARG A 96 -1.37 17.57 -26.98
CA ARG A 96 -1.39 18.35 -25.74
C ARG A 96 -1.43 19.86 -26.00
N LEU A 97 -0.62 20.34 -26.94
CA LEU A 97 -0.56 21.76 -27.28
C LEU A 97 -1.88 22.23 -27.87
N TRP A 98 -2.44 21.48 -28.81
CA TRP A 98 -3.76 21.76 -29.39
C TRP A 98 -4.85 21.74 -28.32
N ALA A 99 -4.84 20.73 -27.45
CA ALA A 99 -5.85 20.58 -26.41
C ALA A 99 -5.85 21.78 -25.45
N ARG A 100 -4.67 22.25 -25.01
CA ARG A 100 -4.52 23.46 -24.18
C ARG A 100 -5.00 24.72 -24.89
N ALA A 101 -4.67 24.86 -26.18
CA ALA A 101 -5.12 25.99 -26.98
C ALA A 101 -6.65 26.03 -27.17
N ASN A 102 -7.30 24.85 -27.17
CA ASN A 102 -8.75 24.71 -27.27
C ASN A 102 -9.46 24.65 -25.90
N GLY A 103 -8.73 24.86 -24.80
CA GLY A 103 -9.31 24.90 -23.45
C GLY A 103 -9.57 23.53 -22.80
N TYR A 104 -9.07 22.43 -23.37
CA TYR A 104 -9.16 21.11 -22.76
C TYR A 104 -8.13 20.94 -21.63
N LEU A 105 -8.56 20.35 -20.52
CA LEU A 105 -7.70 20.01 -19.39
C LEU A 105 -6.89 18.74 -19.70
N VAL A 106 -5.58 18.90 -19.93
CA VAL A 106 -4.67 17.78 -20.22
C VAL A 106 -3.48 17.79 -19.27
N ASN A 107 -3.21 16.64 -18.65
CA ASN A 107 -2.07 16.47 -17.76
C ASN A 107 -0.73 16.65 -18.48
N ASP A 108 0.25 17.26 -17.83
CA ASP A 108 1.60 17.50 -18.36
C ASP A 108 2.37 16.21 -18.64
N ARG A 109 2.05 15.13 -17.94
CA ARG A 109 2.73 13.85 -18.07
C ARG A 109 1.75 12.69 -18.17
N GLY A 110 1.99 11.78 -19.10
CA GLY A 110 1.22 10.54 -19.26
C GLY A 110 0.16 10.57 -20.35
N ARG A 111 -0.80 9.65 -20.26
CA ARG A 111 -1.75 9.32 -21.31
C ARG A 111 -2.78 10.44 -21.52
N ILE A 112 -2.93 10.88 -22.76
CA ILE A 112 -3.99 11.81 -23.17
C ILE A 112 -5.33 11.06 -23.23
N PRO A 113 -6.42 11.61 -22.68
CA PRO A 113 -7.76 11.05 -22.80
C PRO A 113 -8.17 10.79 -24.26
N ALA A 114 -8.86 9.69 -24.53
CA ALA A 114 -9.27 9.31 -25.88
C ALA A 114 -10.14 10.38 -26.55
N ALA A 115 -11.06 11.00 -25.80
CA ALA A 115 -11.90 12.10 -26.28
C ALA A 115 -11.11 13.28 -26.85
N ILE A 116 -9.92 13.58 -26.30
CA ILE A 116 -9.07 14.67 -26.77
C ILE A 116 -8.30 14.25 -28.03
N ARG A 117 -7.88 12.98 -28.12
CA ARG A 117 -7.26 12.44 -29.34
C ARG A 117 -8.25 12.43 -30.51
N GLU A 118 -9.47 11.95 -30.28
CA GLU A 118 -10.54 11.96 -31.29
C GLU A 118 -10.89 13.38 -31.72
N ALA A 119 -11.00 14.32 -30.78
CA ALA A 119 -11.27 15.72 -31.11
C ALA A 119 -10.12 16.37 -31.92
N TYR A 120 -8.87 16.00 -31.63
CA TYR A 120 -7.71 16.44 -32.41
C TYR A 120 -7.72 15.85 -33.83
N GLU A 121 -8.02 14.55 -33.97
CA GLU A 121 -8.15 13.89 -35.27
C GLU A 121 -9.31 14.46 -36.10
N ALA A 122 -10.44 14.79 -35.46
CA ALA A 122 -11.57 15.44 -36.11
C ALA A 122 -11.30 16.91 -36.49
N SER A 123 -10.29 17.54 -35.88
CA SER A 123 -9.89 18.93 -36.15
C SER A 123 -8.72 19.05 -37.13
N ARG A 124 -8.22 17.92 -37.63
CA ARG A 124 -7.13 17.82 -38.60
C ARG A 124 -7.67 17.81 -40.03
#